data_AF-A0A6V7JN26-F1
#
_entry.id   AF-A0A6V7JN26-F1
#
_cell.length_a   1.000
_cell.length_b   1.000
_cell.length_c   1.000
_cell.angle_alpha   90.00
_cell.angle_beta   90.00
_cell.angle_gamma   90.00
#
_symmetry.space_group_name_H-M   'P 1'
#
loop_
_entity.id
_entity.type
_entity.pdbx_description
1 polymer ?
#
loop_
_entity_poly.entity_id
_entity_poly.type
_entity_poly.pdbx_seq_one_letter_code
_entity_poly.pdbx_strand_id
1 'polypeptide(L)' 'VLLDGVDISKLNVGWFRSYIGLVGQEPVLFDTTIRENILYGNENITEEQMIKAAKEANAHDFISKLPE' A
#
# COMPACT_ATOMS: atom_id res chain seq x y z
N VAL A 1 11.94 21.79 -2.98
CA VAL A 1 10.85 21.06 -3.68
C VAL A 1 9.54 21.56 -3.10
N LEU A 2 8.55 21.87 -3.93
CA LEU A 2 7.26 22.41 -3.49
C LEU A 2 6.13 21.43 -3.80
N LEU A 3 5.15 21.33 -2.90
CA LEU A 3 3.85 20.71 -3.12
C LEU A 3 2.81 21.83 -3.07
N ASP A 4 2.09 22.07 -4.16
CA ASP A 4 1.08 23.13 -4.26
C ASP A 4 1.58 24.51 -3.78
N GLY A 5 2.85 24.82 -4.07
CA GLY A 5 3.51 26.07 -3.67
C GLY A 5 4.05 26.10 -2.24
N VAL A 6 3.82 25.05 -1.44
CA VAL A 6 4.37 24.91 -0.08
C VAL A 6 5.64 24.08 -0.11
N ASP A 7 6.69 24.54 0.56
CA ASP A 7 7.92 23.76 0.71
C ASP A 7 7.65 22.49 1.53
N ILE A 8 7.94 21.33 0.94
CA ILE A 8 7.67 20.03 1.57
C ILE A 8 8.41 19.84 2.90
N SER A 9 9.54 20.54 3.11
CA SER A 9 10.30 20.51 4.37
C SER A 9 9.54 21.15 5.54
N LYS A 10 8.49 21.93 5.26
CA LYS A 10 7.63 22.57 6.25
C LYS A 10 6.41 21.72 6.63
N LEU A 11 6.16 20.62 5.92
CA LEU A 11 5.03 19.73 6.16
C LEU A 11 5.36 18.69 7.23
N ASN A 12 4.34 18.22 7.95
CA ASN A 12 4.50 17.04 8.79
C ASN A 12 4.81 15.82 7.90
N VAL A 13 5.91 15.12 8.19
CA VAL A 13 6.40 14.03 7.35
C VAL A 13 5.43 12.84 7.27
N GLY A 14 4.76 12.50 8.38
CA GLY A 14 3.81 11.39 8.43
C GLY A 14 2.54 11.70 7.64
N TRP A 15 1.97 12.89 7.87
CA TRP A 15 0.83 13.38 7.11
C TRP A 15 1.14 13.48 5.61
N PHE A 16 2.27 14.07 5.22
CA PHE A 16 2.61 14.19 3.80
C PHE A 16 2.75 12.82 3.13
N ARG A 17 3.42 11.86 3.79
CA ARG A 17 3.61 10.51 3.26
C ARG A 17 2.33 9.68 3.24
N SER A 18 1.30 9.98 4.04
CA SER A 18 0.02 9.26 3.98
C SER A 18 -0.77 9.53 2.70
N TYR A 19 -0.42 10.57 1.93
CA TYR A 19 -1.01 10.84 0.61
C TYR A 19 -0.15 10.30 -0.55
N ILE A 20 0.94 9.60 -0.26
CA ILE A 20 1.88 9.10 -1.28
C ILE A 20 1.97 7.57 -1.19
N GLY A 21 1.53 6.89 -2.25
CA GLY A 21 1.89 5.50 -2.50
C GLY A 21 3.27 5.43 -3.15
N LEU A 22 4.21 4.70 -2.53
CA LEU A 22 5.56 4.50 -3.05
C LEU A 22 5.75 3.04 -3.46
N VAL A 23 6.23 2.81 -4.68
CA VAL A 23 6.61 1.49 -5.18
C VAL A 23 8.11 1.51 -5.51
N GLY A 24 8.90 0.78 -4.72
CA GLY A 24 10.33 0.62 -4.94
C GLY A 24 10.64 -0.36 -6.06
N GLN A 25 11.85 -0.27 -6.64
CA GLN A 25 12.32 -1.27 -7.61
C GLN A 25 12.46 -2.66 -6.99
N GLU A 26 12.95 -2.71 -5.74
CA GLU A 26 12.98 -3.91 -4.91
C GLU A 26 11.83 -3.84 -3.90
N PRO A 27 10.73 -4.58 -4.11
CA PRO A 27 9.61 -4.57 -3.17
C PRO A 27 10.01 -5.25 -1.86
N VAL A 28 9.53 -4.69 -0.75
CA VAL A 28 9.73 -5.25 0.59
C VAL A 28 8.46 -5.97 1.01
N LEU A 29 8.61 -7.21 1.47
CA LEU A 29 7.54 -7.99 2.10
C LEU A 29 7.96 -8.35 3.53
N PHE A 30 6.99 -8.34 4.43
CA PHE A 30 7.17 -8.81 5.80
C PHE A 30 6.92 -10.32 5.87
N ASP A 31 7.60 -10.99 6.80
CA ASP A 31 7.42 -12.41 7.11
C ASP A 31 6.11 -12.63 7.88
N THR A 32 5.01 -12.51 7.14
CA THR A 32 3.62 -12.51 7.62
C THR A 32 2.69 -12.88 6.46
N THR A 33 1.38 -12.95 6.68
CA THR A 33 0.46 -13.37 5.61
C THR A 33 0.39 -12.35 4.46
N ILE A 34 -0.07 -12.79 3.29
CA ILE A 34 -0.34 -11.90 2.14
C ILE A 34 -1.35 -10.83 2.54
N ARG A 35 -2.37 -11.20 3.33
CA ARG A 35 -3.38 -10.29 3.87
C ARG A 35 -2.73 -9.17 4.68
N GLU A 36 -1.85 -9.53 5.61
CA GLU A 36 -1.14 -8.56 6.46
C GLU A 36 -0.20 -7.66 5.67
N ASN A 37 0.49 -8.19 4.65
CA ASN A 37 1.30 -7.38 3.73
C ASN A 37 0.47 -6.34 2.95
N ILE A 38 -0.74 -6.69 2.51
CA ILE A 38 -1.63 -5.73 1.81
C ILE A 38 -2.16 -4.68 2.79
N LEU A 39 -2.59 -5.10 3.99
CA LEU A 39 -3.13 -4.20 5.01
C LEU A 39 -2.08 -3.24 5.59
N TYR A 40 -0.79 -3.55 5.44
CA TYR A 40 0.29 -2.64 5.82
C TYR A 40 0.17 -1.25 5.16
N GLY A 41 -0.43 -1.16 3.97
CA GLY A 41 -0.69 0.11 3.30
C GLY A 41 -1.85 0.91 3.90
N ASN A 42 -2.84 0.24 4.49
CA ASN A 42 -3.96 0.84 5.21
C ASN A 42 -4.74 -0.23 6.00
N GLU A 43 -4.62 -0.22 7.33
CA GLU A 43 -5.25 -1.21 8.21
C GLU A 43 -6.77 -1.06 8.33
N ASN A 44 -7.32 0.09 7.91
CA ASN A 44 -8.73 0.44 8.12
C ASN A 44 -9.62 0.15 6.89
N ILE A 45 -9.21 -0.77 6.00
CA ILE A 45 -10.01 -1.16 4.82
C ILE A 45 -10.81 -2.44 5.07
N THR A 46 -11.96 -2.55 4.41
CA THR A 46 -12.77 -3.78 4.45
C THR A 46 -12.13 -4.89 3.62
N GLU A 47 -12.51 -6.15 3.90
CA GLU A 47 -12.15 -7.32 3.07
C GLU A 47 -12.48 -7.09 1.58
N GLU A 48 -13.64 -6.51 1.29
CA GLU A 48 -14.05 -6.21 -0.09
C GLU A 48 -13.11 -5.20 -0.77
N GLN A 49 -12.73 -4.13 -0.07
CA GLN A 49 -11.79 -3.14 -0.58
C GLN A 49 -10.40 -3.74 -0.80
N MET A 50 -9.95 -4.61 0.10
CA MET A 50 -8.68 -5.34 -0.03
C MET A 50 -8.70 -6.26 -1.27
N ILE A 51 -9.75 -7.04 -1.46
CA ILE A 51 -9.93 -7.92 -2.64
C ILE A 51 -9.97 -7.07 -3.91
N LYS A 52 -10.68 -5.94 -3.88
CA LYS A 52 -10.74 -5.01 -5.01
C LYS A 52 -9.35 -4.47 -5.38
N ALA A 53 -8.58 -4.01 -4.39
CA ALA A 53 -7.20 -3.54 -4.59
C ALA A 53 -6.31 -4.66 -5.17
N ALA A 54 -6.43 -5.89 -4.66
CA ALA A 54 -5.71 -7.05 -5.19
C ALA A 54 -6.09 -7.35 -6.64
N LYS A 55 -7.35 -7.17 -7.05
CA LYS A 55 -7.79 -7.32 -8.44
C LYS A 55 -7.24 -6.22 -9.34
N GLU A 56 -7.28 -4.97 -8.90
CA GLU A 56 -6.71 -3.82 -9.64
C GLU A 56 -5.19 -3.97 -9.83
N ALA A 57 -4.50 -4.58 -8.87
CA ALA A 57 -3.08 -4.92 -8.96
C ALA A 57 -2.78 -6.20 -9.76
N ASN A 58 -3.79 -6.85 -10.37
CA ASN A 58 -3.67 -8.16 -11.02
C ASN A 58 -3.11 -9.28 -10.13
N ALA A 59 -3.30 -9.15 -8.81
CA ALA A 59 -2.75 -10.07 -7.82
C ALA A 59 -3.74 -11.14 -7.37
N HIS A 60 -5.04 -10.82 -7.35
CA HIS A 60 -6.07 -11.68 -6.79
C HIS A 60 -6.03 -13.12 -7.31
N ASP A 61 -5.97 -13.29 -8.64
CA ASP A 61 -6.04 -14.61 -9.27
C ASP A 61 -4.84 -15.51 -8.96
N PHE A 62 -3.64 -14.95 -8.75
CA PHE A 62 -2.49 -15.76 -8.35
C PHE A 62 -2.53 -16.07 -6.86
N ILE A 63 -2.91 -15.10 -6.03
CA ILE A 63 -3.04 -15.26 -4.57
C ILE A 63 -4.01 -16.40 -4.27
N SER A 64 -5.18 -16.42 -4.92
CA SER A 64 -6.21 -17.45 -4.72
C SER A 64 -5.81 -18.86 -5.17
N LYS A 65 -4.68 -19.01 -5.89
CA LYS A 65 -4.17 -20.32 -6.32
C LYS A 65 -3.03 -20.82 -5.45
N LEU A 66 -2.54 -20.01 -4.51
CA LEU A 66 -1.50 -20.43 -3.59
C LEU A 66 -2.05 -21.48 -2.61
N PRO A 67 -1.23 -22.48 -2.23
CA PRO A 67 -1.58 -23.37 -1.14
C PRO A 67 -1.64 -22.59 0.18
N GLU A 68 -2.50 -23.03 1.10
CA GLU A 68 -2.55 -22.51 2.47
C GLU A 68 -1.28 -22.85 3.26
#